data_AF-F2I2M7-F1
#
_entry.id   AF-F2I2M7-F1
#
_cell.length_a   1.000
_cell.length_b   1.000
_cell.length_c   1.000
_cell.angle_alpha   90.00
_cell.angle_beta   90.00
_cell.angle_gamma   90.00
#
_symmetry.space_group_name_H-M   'P 1'
#
loop_
_entity.id
_entity.type
_entity.pdbx_description
1 polymer ?
#
loop_
_entity_poly.entity_id
_entity_poly.type
_entity_poly.pdbx_seq_one_letter_code
_entity_poly.pdbx_strand_id
1 'polypeptide(L)'
;MISDFNKIKKMNFENSIQTAIYGSGYSGKKIASQLKLNKTNVDCFIDDNLSKIGSKINGIKVISYEQLKIISKKYIISNIIVAIPSLSESENSKLVKKLYPYALTISSLPRKFFFKRKDIKLIDIENISIDQILNKTSFAINKKTLKSFRNKNILITGGAGSIGSEIAMQLIKSECNKICILDNSELNMHNFIKKNY
;
A
#
# COMPACT_ATOMS: atom_id res chain seq x y z
N MET A 1 12.75 -11.06 -25.66
CA MET A 1 11.99 -9.84 -26.04
C MET A 1 10.85 -10.14 -27.02
N ILE A 2 11.09 -10.76 -28.18
CA ILE A 2 10.01 -11.07 -29.16
C ILE A 2 9.05 -12.17 -28.67
N SER A 3 9.56 -13.14 -27.89
CA SER A 3 8.77 -14.22 -27.28
C SER A 3 7.76 -13.75 -26.22
N ASP A 4 8.09 -12.71 -25.45
CA ASP A 4 7.20 -12.12 -24.44
C ASP A 4 6.06 -11.32 -25.08
N PHE A 5 6.35 -10.60 -26.17
CA PHE A 5 5.37 -9.85 -26.94
C PHE A 5 4.25 -10.73 -27.51
N ASN A 6 4.59 -11.90 -28.06
CA ASN A 6 3.59 -12.83 -28.59
C ASN A 6 2.74 -13.48 -27.48
N LYS A 7 3.28 -13.66 -26.28
CA LYS A 7 2.53 -14.14 -25.10
C LYS A 7 1.58 -13.08 -24.52
N ILE A 8 1.88 -11.79 -24.68
CA ILE A 8 1.01 -10.67 -24.29
C ILE A 8 -0.13 -10.50 -25.30
N LYS A 9 0.12 -10.74 -26.60
CA LYS A 9 -0.90 -10.67 -27.66
C LYS A 9 -2.03 -11.69 -27.50
N LYS A 10 -1.80 -12.80 -26.79
CA LYS A 10 -2.81 -13.82 -26.42
C LYS A 10 -3.69 -13.42 -25.22
N MET A 11 -3.43 -12.29 -24.57
CA MET A 11 -4.28 -11.79 -23.48
C MET A 11 -5.36 -10.90 -24.10
N ASN A 12 -6.54 -11.47 -24.34
CA ASN A 12 -7.72 -10.78 -24.84
C ASN A 12 -8.32 -9.93 -23.72
N PHE A 13 -7.72 -8.78 -23.42
CA PHE A 13 -8.36 -7.77 -22.58
C PHE A 13 -9.24 -6.89 -23.48
N GLU A 14 -10.50 -6.69 -23.10
CA GLU A 14 -11.43 -5.79 -23.80
C GLU A 14 -11.03 -4.33 -23.53
N ASN A 15 -10.08 -3.80 -24.32
CA ASN A 15 -9.53 -2.43 -24.29
C ASN A 15 -9.02 -1.90 -22.92
N SER A 16 -9.25 -2.63 -21.82
CA SER A 16 -9.00 -2.22 -20.45
C SER A 16 -8.84 -3.46 -19.57
N ILE A 17 -8.15 -3.26 -18.45
CA ILE A 17 -8.01 -4.24 -17.37
C ILE A 17 -8.75 -3.65 -16.18
N GLN A 18 -9.85 -4.27 -15.77
CA GLN A 18 -10.66 -3.74 -14.67
C GLN A 18 -10.00 -3.99 -13.32
N THR A 19 -9.43 -5.19 -13.10
CA THR A 19 -8.80 -5.50 -11.81
C THR A 19 -7.63 -6.45 -11.98
N ALA A 20 -6.45 -5.98 -11.56
CA ALA A 20 -5.27 -6.81 -11.36
C ALA A 20 -4.96 -6.95 -9.86
N ILE A 21 -4.42 -8.10 -9.45
CA ILE A 21 -4.02 -8.34 -8.06
C ILE A 21 -2.51 -8.53 -7.99
N TYR A 22 -1.82 -7.66 -7.25
CA TYR A 22 -0.41 -7.82 -6.93
C TYR A 22 -0.23 -8.73 -5.72
N GLY A 23 0.41 -9.88 -5.93
CA GLY A 23 0.59 -10.95 -4.96
C GLY A 23 -0.37 -12.12 -5.22
N SER A 24 0.15 -13.20 -5.79
CA SER A 24 -0.61 -14.42 -6.11
C SER A 24 -0.58 -15.49 -4.99
N GLY A 25 -0.25 -15.06 -3.78
CA GLY A 25 -0.25 -15.90 -2.59
C GLY A 25 -1.66 -16.20 -2.07
N TYR A 26 -1.74 -16.61 -0.80
CA TYR A 26 -3.00 -16.96 -0.15
C TYR A 26 -4.03 -15.81 -0.20
N SER A 27 -3.64 -14.60 0.23
CA SER A 27 -4.54 -13.45 0.29
C SER A 27 -5.05 -13.04 -1.10
N GLY A 28 -4.18 -12.99 -2.11
CA GLY A 28 -4.59 -12.69 -3.49
C GLY A 28 -5.57 -13.72 -4.05
N LYS A 29 -5.34 -15.01 -3.80
CA LYS A 29 -6.28 -16.08 -4.19
C LYS A 29 -7.64 -15.91 -3.50
N LYS A 30 -7.65 -15.59 -2.21
CA LYS A 30 -8.87 -15.39 -1.42
C LYS A 30 -9.68 -14.19 -1.93
N ILE A 31 -9.02 -13.05 -2.17
CA ILE A 31 -9.63 -11.84 -2.73
C ILE A 31 -10.20 -12.14 -4.13
N ALA A 32 -9.45 -12.83 -4.99
CA ALA A 32 -9.92 -13.19 -6.33
C ALA A 32 -11.18 -14.06 -6.29
N SER A 33 -11.24 -15.04 -5.39
CA SER A 33 -12.44 -15.86 -5.20
C SER A 33 -13.64 -15.03 -4.74
N GLN A 34 -13.44 -14.04 -3.86
CA GLN A 34 -14.52 -13.17 -3.40
C GLN A 34 -14.99 -12.18 -4.46
N LEU A 35 -14.09 -11.61 -5.25
CA LEU A 35 -14.45 -10.76 -6.39
C LEU A 35 -15.29 -11.55 -7.40
N LYS A 36 -14.88 -12.78 -7.70
CA LYS A 36 -15.63 -13.68 -8.59
C LYS A 36 -17.05 -13.95 -8.09
N LEU A 37 -17.23 -14.15 -6.78
CA LEU A 37 -18.56 -14.30 -6.17
C LEU A 37 -19.42 -13.04 -6.32
N ASN A 38 -18.82 -11.85 -6.33
CA ASN A 38 -19.48 -10.57 -6.55
C ASN A 38 -19.57 -10.18 -8.04
N LYS A 39 -19.40 -11.14 -8.96
CA LYS A 39 -19.41 -10.93 -10.42
C LYS A 39 -18.38 -9.92 -10.93
N THR A 40 -17.30 -9.71 -10.17
CA THR A 40 -16.16 -8.90 -10.58
C THR A 40 -15.03 -9.83 -11.03
N ASN A 41 -14.57 -9.66 -12.27
CA ASN A 41 -13.49 -10.46 -12.82
C ASN A 41 -12.13 -9.91 -12.41
N VAL A 42 -11.19 -10.84 -12.12
CA VAL A 42 -9.77 -10.52 -11.97
C VAL A 42 -9.08 -10.92 -13.25
N ASP A 43 -8.51 -9.92 -13.93
CA ASP A 43 -7.90 -10.05 -15.25
C ASP A 43 -6.55 -10.76 -15.20
N CYS A 44 -5.74 -10.45 -14.18
CA CYS A 44 -4.46 -11.08 -13.96
C CYS A 44 -3.97 -10.96 -12.51
N PHE A 45 -3.05 -11.86 -12.14
CA PHE A 45 -2.18 -11.68 -10.99
C PHE A 45 -0.84 -11.10 -11.43
N ILE A 46 -0.25 -10.26 -10.61
CA ILE A 46 1.13 -9.79 -10.75
C ILE A 46 1.94 -10.37 -9.58
N ASP A 47 3.09 -11.00 -9.85
CA ASP A 47 3.94 -11.56 -8.79
C ASP A 47 5.41 -11.47 -9.20
N ASP A 48 6.29 -11.19 -8.23
CA ASP A 48 7.74 -11.10 -8.45
C ASP A 48 8.41 -12.48 -8.40
N ASN A 49 7.72 -13.52 -7.92
CA ASN A 49 8.24 -14.87 -7.89
C ASN A 49 8.27 -15.49 -9.29
N LEU A 50 9.48 -15.63 -9.85
CA LEU A 50 9.76 -16.20 -11.16
C LEU A 50 9.12 -17.59 -11.38
N SER A 51 9.04 -18.42 -10.33
CA SER A 51 8.43 -19.76 -10.43
C SER A 51 6.92 -19.72 -10.70
N LYS A 52 6.24 -18.61 -10.39
CA LYS A 52 4.80 -18.46 -10.62
C LYS A 52 4.48 -17.77 -11.93
N ILE A 53 5.40 -16.98 -12.48
CA ILE A 53 5.17 -16.17 -13.68
C ILE A 53 4.86 -17.09 -14.87
N GLY A 54 3.80 -16.76 -15.60
CA GLY A 54 3.31 -17.57 -16.73
C GLY A 54 2.38 -18.72 -16.35
N SER A 55 2.28 -19.07 -15.06
CA SER A 55 1.30 -20.04 -14.57
C SER A 55 -0.13 -19.47 -14.59
N LYS A 56 -1.12 -20.34 -14.35
CA LYS A 56 -2.50 -19.96 -14.10
C LYS A 56 -2.92 -20.38 -12.70
N ILE A 57 -3.58 -19.49 -11.98
CA ILE A 57 -4.16 -19.73 -10.66
C ILE A 57 -5.67 -19.53 -10.80
N ASN A 58 -6.45 -20.59 -10.59
CA ASN A 58 -7.89 -20.58 -10.81
C ASN A 58 -8.30 -20.06 -12.21
N GLY A 59 -7.49 -20.39 -13.22
CA GLY A 59 -7.68 -19.94 -14.61
C GLY A 59 -7.11 -18.54 -14.91
N ILE A 60 -6.77 -17.74 -13.90
CA ILE A 60 -6.25 -16.37 -14.02
C ILE A 60 -4.72 -16.44 -14.22
N LYS A 61 -4.20 -15.74 -15.23
CA LYS A 61 -2.78 -15.76 -15.56
C LYS A 61 -1.96 -14.93 -14.57
N VAL A 62 -0.77 -15.43 -14.22
CA VAL A 62 0.23 -14.69 -13.44
C VAL A 62 1.22 -14.04 -14.39
N ILE A 63 1.40 -12.73 -14.27
CA ILE A 63 2.36 -11.93 -15.03
C ILE A 63 3.43 -11.33 -14.12
N SER A 64 4.55 -10.95 -14.70
CA SER A 64 5.61 -10.23 -13.98
C SER A 64 5.32 -8.73 -13.90
N TYR A 65 6.02 -8.04 -13.00
CA TYR A 65 6.02 -6.58 -12.95
C TYR A 65 6.50 -5.93 -14.28
N GLU A 66 7.45 -6.55 -14.99
CA GLU A 66 7.88 -6.02 -16.30
C GLU A 66 6.79 -6.19 -17.37
N GLN A 67 6.02 -7.28 -17.33
CA GLN A 67 4.87 -7.46 -18.22
C GLN A 67 3.76 -6.45 -17.91
N LEU A 68 3.54 -6.11 -16.64
CA LEU A 68 2.63 -5.03 -16.24
C LEU A 68 2.99 -3.72 -16.94
N LYS A 69 4.26 -3.31 -16.93
CA LYS A 69 4.71 -2.06 -17.61
C LYS A 69 4.45 -2.07 -19.11
N ILE A 70 4.56 -3.23 -19.75
CA ILE A 70 4.32 -3.35 -21.18
C ILE A 70 2.82 -3.27 -21.46
N ILE A 71 2.01 -3.95 -20.65
CA ILE A 71 0.55 -3.98 -20.76
C ILE A 71 -0.06 -2.60 -20.50
N SER A 72 0.44 -1.87 -19.49
CA SER A 72 -0.05 -0.54 -19.13
C SER A 72 0.17 0.53 -20.22
N LYS A 73 1.08 0.27 -21.19
CA LYS A 73 1.25 1.15 -22.36
C LYS A 73 0.12 0.99 -23.38
N LYS A 74 -0.61 -0.13 -23.34
CA LYS A 74 -1.63 -0.49 -24.32
C LYS A 74 -3.04 -0.49 -23.76
N TYR A 75 -3.18 -0.79 -22.47
CA TYR A 75 -4.48 -0.92 -21.80
C TYR A 75 -4.52 -0.05 -20.56
N ILE A 76 -5.68 0.57 -20.33
CA ILE A 76 -5.97 1.25 -19.06
C ILE A 76 -6.21 0.20 -17.99
N ILE A 77 -5.53 0.34 -16.85
CA ILE A 77 -5.73 -0.53 -15.69
C ILE A 77 -6.55 0.25 -14.67
N SER A 78 -7.81 -0.13 -14.45
CA SER A 78 -8.71 0.59 -13.55
C SER A 78 -8.23 0.49 -12.10
N ASN A 79 -7.98 -0.73 -11.62
CA ASN A 79 -7.56 -0.96 -10.24
C ASN A 79 -6.47 -2.01 -10.11
N ILE A 80 -5.47 -1.74 -9.27
CA ILE A 80 -4.53 -2.74 -8.77
C ILE A 80 -4.74 -2.95 -7.27
N ILE A 81 -5.03 -4.18 -6.87
CA ILE A 81 -5.17 -4.58 -5.46
C ILE A 81 -3.85 -5.20 -4.99
N VAL A 82 -3.18 -4.58 -4.03
CA VAL A 82 -1.99 -5.15 -3.36
C VAL A 82 -2.43 -6.13 -2.28
N ALA A 83 -2.27 -7.43 -2.54
CA ALA A 83 -2.72 -8.52 -1.68
C ALA A 83 -1.56 -9.22 -0.96
N ILE A 84 -0.62 -8.44 -0.40
CA ILE A 84 0.56 -8.94 0.31
C ILE A 84 0.59 -8.35 1.73
N PRO A 85 -0.28 -8.81 2.65
CA PRO A 85 -0.36 -8.23 3.99
C PRO A 85 0.90 -8.52 4.84
N SER A 86 1.81 -9.37 4.38
CA SER A 86 3.10 -9.63 5.04
C SER A 86 4.10 -8.49 4.88
N LEU A 87 3.92 -7.60 3.89
CA LEU A 87 4.80 -6.46 3.69
C LEU A 87 4.79 -5.56 4.93
N SER A 88 5.95 -5.02 5.28
CA SER A 88 6.02 -3.88 6.20
C SER A 88 5.32 -2.67 5.56
N GLU A 89 4.95 -1.71 6.39
CA GLU A 89 4.31 -0.49 5.90
C GLU A 89 5.21 0.30 4.92
N SER A 90 6.53 0.28 5.15
CA SER A 90 7.51 0.90 4.25
C SER A 90 7.58 0.17 2.91
N GLU A 91 7.64 -1.16 2.90
CA GLU A 91 7.66 -1.95 1.66
C GLU A 91 6.36 -1.82 0.87
N ASN A 92 5.21 -1.85 1.54
CA ASN A 92 3.91 -1.62 0.90
C ASN A 92 3.86 -0.21 0.28
N SER A 93 4.30 0.82 1.00
CA SER A 93 4.35 2.18 0.48
C SER A 93 5.26 2.32 -0.74
N LYS A 94 6.43 1.67 -0.72
CA LYS A 94 7.34 1.62 -1.89
C LYS A 94 6.71 0.91 -3.08
N LEU A 95 6.06 -0.23 -2.85
CA LEU A 95 5.39 -0.99 -3.90
C LEU A 95 4.23 -0.19 -4.51
N VAL A 96 3.40 0.45 -3.68
CA VAL A 96 2.29 1.26 -4.15
C VAL A 96 2.78 2.46 -4.96
N LYS A 97 3.81 3.18 -4.50
CA LYS A 97 4.46 4.24 -5.29
C LYS A 97 4.94 3.75 -6.65
N LYS A 98 5.52 2.55 -6.69
CA LYS A 98 6.01 1.90 -7.91
C LYS A 98 4.87 1.56 -8.89
N LEU A 99 3.69 1.24 -8.38
CA LEU A 99 2.53 0.85 -9.18
C LEU A 99 1.70 2.02 -9.68
N TYR A 100 1.81 3.18 -9.04
CA TYR A 100 1.01 4.38 -9.31
C TYR A 100 0.97 4.81 -10.80
N PRO A 101 2.09 4.77 -11.56
CA PRO A 101 2.07 5.16 -12.98
C PRO A 101 1.27 4.23 -13.89
N TYR A 102 0.81 3.07 -13.41
CA TYR A 102 0.25 2.00 -14.25
C TYR A 102 -1.25 1.78 -14.05
N ALA A 103 -1.89 2.39 -13.05
CA ALA A 103 -3.31 2.18 -12.76
C ALA A 103 -4.02 3.45 -12.28
N LEU A 104 -5.33 3.54 -12.52
CA LEU A 104 -6.14 4.67 -12.08
C LEU A 104 -6.32 4.70 -10.57
N THR A 105 -6.55 3.53 -9.96
CA THR A 105 -6.65 3.38 -8.51
C THR A 105 -5.74 2.26 -8.01
N ILE A 106 -5.24 2.43 -6.79
CA ILE A 106 -4.56 1.37 -6.05
C ILE A 106 -5.25 1.18 -4.73
N SER A 107 -5.52 -0.07 -4.43
CA SER A 107 -6.08 -0.51 -3.15
C SER A 107 -5.16 -1.57 -2.54
N SER A 108 -5.19 -1.74 -1.23
CA SER A 108 -4.31 -2.69 -0.54
C SER A 108 -5.03 -3.38 0.61
N LEU A 109 -4.66 -4.64 0.83
CA LEU A 109 -5.04 -5.37 2.03
C LEU A 109 -4.09 -4.98 3.17
N PRO A 110 -4.57 -4.34 4.25
CA PRO A 110 -3.72 -3.86 5.33
C PRO A 110 -2.97 -4.98 6.06
N ARG A 111 -1.79 -4.65 6.60
CA ARG A 111 -0.91 -5.60 7.34
C ARG A 111 -1.61 -6.29 8.51
N LYS A 112 -2.60 -5.66 9.16
CA LYS A 112 -3.38 -6.25 10.26
C LYS A 112 -4.04 -7.59 9.89
N PHE A 113 -4.24 -7.85 8.59
CA PHE A 113 -4.80 -9.11 8.09
C PHE A 113 -3.77 -10.23 7.86
N PHE A 114 -2.47 -9.99 8.09
CA PHE A 114 -1.44 -11.02 7.92
C PHE A 114 -1.69 -12.25 8.80
N PHE A 115 -2.13 -12.04 10.04
CA PHE A 115 -2.44 -13.10 11.00
C PHE A 115 -3.87 -13.64 10.87
N LYS A 116 -4.78 -12.90 10.22
CA LYS A 116 -6.20 -13.27 10.04
C LYS A 116 -6.47 -13.90 8.69
N ARG A 117 -5.80 -15.02 8.38
CA ARG A 117 -5.93 -15.69 7.07
C ARG A 117 -7.38 -16.15 6.78
N LYS A 118 -8.13 -16.63 7.78
CA LYS A 118 -9.45 -17.25 7.53
C LYS A 118 -10.58 -16.27 7.18
N ASP A 119 -10.46 -15.00 7.54
CA ASP A 119 -11.57 -14.04 7.54
C ASP A 119 -11.40 -12.82 6.63
N ILE A 120 -10.47 -12.86 5.68
CA ILE A 120 -10.29 -11.75 4.71
C ILE A 120 -11.58 -11.58 3.89
N LYS A 121 -12.14 -10.37 3.88
CA LYS A 121 -13.33 -9.93 3.13
C LYS A 121 -12.98 -8.77 2.19
N LEU A 122 -13.83 -8.49 1.20
CA LEU A 122 -13.61 -7.35 0.29
C LEU A 122 -13.67 -5.99 1.00
N ILE A 123 -14.47 -5.86 2.07
CA ILE A 123 -14.56 -4.65 2.89
C ILE A 123 -13.23 -4.33 3.62
N ASP A 124 -12.33 -5.31 3.72
CA ASP A 124 -11.03 -5.15 4.35
C ASP A 124 -10.00 -4.48 3.42
N ILE A 125 -10.33 -4.32 2.13
CA ILE A 125 -9.47 -3.70 1.13
C ILE A 125 -9.64 -2.18 1.23
N GLU A 126 -8.55 -1.47 1.47
CA GLU A 126 -8.55 -0.02 1.65
C GLU A 126 -7.97 0.66 0.41
N ASN A 127 -8.66 1.67 -0.13
CA ASN A 127 -8.13 2.53 -1.19
C ASN A 127 -6.98 3.37 -0.64
N ILE A 128 -5.87 3.42 -1.38
CA ILE A 128 -4.72 4.22 -0.98
C ILE A 128 -4.80 5.57 -1.70
N SER A 129 -4.85 6.65 -0.93
CA SER A 129 -4.78 8.00 -1.49
C SER A 129 -3.34 8.45 -1.73
N ILE A 130 -3.15 9.33 -2.72
CA ILE A 130 -1.86 9.96 -3.02
C ILE A 130 -1.31 10.68 -1.77
N ASP A 131 -2.19 11.36 -1.03
CA ASP A 131 -1.80 12.10 0.17
C ASP A 131 -1.27 11.18 1.27
N GLN A 132 -1.87 9.99 1.45
CA GLN A 132 -1.36 9.00 2.40
C GLN A 132 0.05 8.53 2.03
N ILE A 133 0.34 8.42 0.73
CA ILE A 133 1.64 7.99 0.21
C ILE A 133 2.70 9.09 0.37
N LEU A 134 2.33 10.35 0.12
CA LEU A 134 3.21 11.51 0.27
C LEU A 134 3.50 11.80 1.74
N ASN A 135 2.49 11.74 2.59
CA ASN A 135 2.61 11.98 4.03
C ASN A 135 3.37 10.86 4.76
N LYS A 136 3.33 9.61 4.26
CA LYS A 136 4.13 8.48 4.79
C LYS A 136 5.58 8.45 4.29
N THR A 137 5.99 9.39 3.44
CA THR A 137 7.42 9.71 3.22
C THR A 137 7.96 10.58 4.34
N SER A 138 7.53 10.32 5.58
CA SER A 138 7.84 11.13 6.73
C SER A 138 9.35 11.22 6.92
N PHE A 139 9.82 12.45 7.11
CA PHE A 139 11.16 12.77 7.58
C PHE A 139 11.41 11.96 8.86
N ALA A 140 12.14 10.85 8.75
CA ALA A 140 12.57 10.10 9.92
C ALA A 140 13.72 10.87 10.58
N ILE A 141 13.49 11.37 11.80
CA ILE A 141 14.54 11.97 12.61
C ILE A 141 15.59 10.89 12.86
N ASN A 142 16.82 11.13 12.42
CA ASN A 142 17.88 10.15 12.56
C ASN A 142 18.15 9.83 14.05
N LYS A 143 18.64 8.61 14.32
CA LYS A 143 18.86 8.14 15.71
C LYS A 143 19.80 9.02 16.53
N LYS A 144 20.81 9.65 15.90
CA LYS A 144 21.76 10.54 16.60
C LYS A 144 21.06 11.82 17.06
N THR A 145 20.22 12.38 16.21
CA THR A 145 19.37 13.54 16.52
C THR A 145 18.31 13.18 17.57
N LEU A 146 17.69 11.99 17.51
CA LEU A 146 16.77 11.56 18.58
C LEU A 146 17.46 11.50 19.95
N LYS A 147 18.68 10.97 20.03
CA LYS A 147 19.44 10.92 21.29
C LYS A 147 19.78 12.31 21.86
N SER A 148 19.87 13.34 21.04
CA SER A 148 20.18 14.70 21.52
C SER A 148 19.01 15.36 22.25
N PHE A 149 17.82 14.75 22.22
CA PHE A 149 16.61 15.18 22.91
C PHE A 149 16.36 14.48 24.25
N ARG A 150 17.20 13.51 24.62
CA ARG A 150 17.11 12.79 25.90
C ARG A 150 17.13 13.77 27.08
N ASN A 151 16.25 13.54 28.06
CA ASN A 151 16.09 14.35 29.27
C ASN A 151 15.78 15.84 29.02
N LYS A 152 15.30 16.23 27.83
CA LYS A 152 14.88 17.60 27.53
C LYS A 152 13.36 17.75 27.61
N ASN A 153 12.91 18.98 27.86
CA ASN A 153 11.53 19.39 27.65
C ASN A 153 11.39 19.95 26.23
N ILE A 154 10.39 19.48 25.49
CA ILE A 154 10.21 19.82 24.07
C ILE A 154 8.82 20.42 23.88
N LEU A 155 8.75 21.57 23.19
CA LEU A 155 7.52 22.16 22.70
C LEU A 155 7.46 22.01 21.18
N ILE A 156 6.34 21.50 20.67
CA ILE A 156 6.09 21.37 19.23
C ILE A 156 4.93 22.30 18.88
N THR A 157 5.21 23.33 18.09
CA THR A 157 4.21 24.25 17.55
C THR A 157 3.66 23.72 16.23
N GLY A 158 2.36 23.88 15.98
CA GLY A 158 1.70 23.21 14.85
C GLY A 158 1.68 21.69 15.02
N GLY A 159 1.68 21.23 16.28
CA GLY A 159 1.88 19.83 16.65
C GLY A 159 0.73 18.90 16.29
N ALA A 160 -0.46 19.43 15.99
CA ALA A 160 -1.58 18.66 15.47
C ALA A 160 -1.64 18.62 13.94
N GLY A 161 -0.79 19.40 13.25
CA GLY A 161 -0.60 19.31 11.80
C GLY A 161 0.12 18.02 11.37
N SER A 162 0.10 17.73 10.06
CA SER A 162 0.65 16.49 9.50
C SER A 162 2.13 16.26 9.83
N ILE A 163 2.95 17.31 9.85
CA ILE A 163 4.39 17.22 10.17
C ILE A 163 4.62 17.21 11.68
N GLY A 164 3.96 18.11 12.42
CA GLY A 164 4.13 18.24 13.86
C GLY A 164 3.71 16.98 14.62
N SER A 165 2.61 16.35 14.20
CA SER A 165 2.10 15.11 14.81
C SER A 165 3.06 13.94 14.61
N GLU A 166 3.64 13.83 13.42
CA GLU A 166 4.65 12.80 13.12
C GLU A 166 5.95 13.03 13.92
N ILE A 167 6.43 14.28 14.01
CA ILE A 167 7.58 14.63 14.83
C ILE A 167 7.32 14.29 16.31
N ALA A 168 6.13 14.62 16.82
CA ALA A 168 5.73 14.29 18.19
C ALA A 168 5.82 12.78 18.44
N MET A 169 5.26 11.96 17.54
CA MET A 169 5.29 10.50 17.65
C MET A 169 6.70 9.91 17.57
N GLN A 170 7.60 10.50 16.77
CA GLN A 170 8.99 10.06 16.71
C GLN A 170 9.77 10.42 17.99
N LEU A 171 9.50 11.60 18.57
CA LEU A 171 10.15 12.07 19.79
C LEU A 171 9.76 11.30 21.04
N ILE A 172 8.61 10.60 21.07
CA ILE A 172 8.25 9.69 22.18
C ILE A 172 9.37 8.66 22.43
N LYS A 173 10.11 8.25 21.39
CA LYS A 173 11.21 7.28 21.48
C LYS A 173 12.54 7.90 21.95
N SER A 174 12.58 9.21 22.20
CA SER A 174 13.82 9.95 22.52
C SER A 174 14.17 9.98 24.01
N GLU A 175 13.35 9.38 24.89
CA GLU A 175 13.51 9.47 26.36
C GLU A 175 13.62 10.93 26.84
N CYS A 176 12.85 11.83 26.23
CA CYS A 176 12.71 13.20 26.69
C CYS A 176 11.87 13.27 27.98
N ASN A 177 12.07 14.32 28.79
CA ASN A 177 11.33 14.49 30.05
C ASN A 177 9.86 14.83 29.83
N LYS A 178 9.57 15.69 28.83
CA LYS A 178 8.21 16.13 28.52
C LYS A 178 8.11 16.55 27.06
N ILE A 179 7.01 16.19 26.42
CA ILE A 179 6.60 16.72 25.11
C ILE A 179 5.32 17.52 25.33
N CYS A 180 5.32 18.78 24.91
CA CYS A 180 4.15 19.65 24.88
C CYS A 180 3.79 19.91 23.42
N ILE A 181 2.52 19.72 23.08
CA ILE A 181 2.00 19.92 21.72
C ILE A 181 1.11 21.16 21.75
N LEU A 182 1.47 22.14 20.93
CA LEU A 182 0.72 23.38 20.75
C LEU A 182 0.24 23.47 19.30
N ASP A 183 -1.05 23.69 19.11
CA ASP A 183 -1.65 23.93 17.80
C ASP A 183 -2.78 24.94 17.93
N ASN A 184 -3.07 25.66 16.85
CA ASN A 184 -4.19 26.61 16.80
C ASN A 184 -5.50 25.92 16.38
N SER A 185 -5.42 24.72 15.78
CA SER A 185 -6.58 23.96 15.34
C SER A 185 -7.04 22.98 16.42
N GLU A 186 -8.14 23.32 17.08
CA GLU A 186 -8.80 22.43 18.05
C GLU A 186 -9.22 21.10 17.42
N LEU A 187 -9.79 21.14 16.20
CA LEU A 187 -10.27 19.93 15.51
C LEU A 187 -9.13 18.97 15.18
N ASN A 188 -7.99 19.50 14.72
CA ASN A 188 -6.80 18.68 14.46
C ASN A 188 -6.23 18.11 15.76
N MET A 189 -6.18 18.92 16.84
CA MET A 189 -5.71 18.47 18.14
C MET A 189 -6.60 17.35 18.70
N HIS A 190 -7.91 17.51 18.60
CA HIS A 190 -8.88 16.49 19.01
C HIS A 190 -8.69 15.18 18.23
N ASN A 191 -8.55 15.26 16.91
CA ASN A 191 -8.28 14.11 16.06
C ASN A 191 -6.93 13.44 16.38
N PHE A 192 -5.89 14.24 16.64
CA PHE A 192 -4.57 13.74 17.03
C PHE A 192 -4.63 12.96 18.35
N ILE A 193 -5.31 13.50 19.35
CA ILE A 193 -5.48 12.83 20.65
C ILE A 193 -6.23 11.51 20.45
N LYS A 194 -7.42 11.55 19.83
CA LYS A 194 -8.27 10.36 19.62
C LYS A 194 -7.61 9.24 18.81
N LYS A 195 -6.66 9.59 17.94
CA LYS A 195 -5.94 8.61 17.12
C LYS A 195 -4.82 7.90 17.89
N ASN A 196 -4.25 8.56 18.90
CA ASN A 196 -3.01 8.10 19.55
C ASN A 196 -3.18 7.80 21.06
N TYR A 197 -4.35 8.11 21.63
CA TYR A 197 -4.75 7.87 23.02
C TYR A 197 -6.23 7.45 23.07
#